data_AF-A0A1F3LUZ1-F1
#
_entry.id   AF-A0A1F3LUZ1-F1
#
_cell.length_a   1.000
_cell.length_b   1.000
_cell.length_c   1.000
_cell.angle_alpha   90.00
_cell.angle_beta   90.00
_cell.angle_gamma   90.00
#
_symmetry.space_group_name_H-M   'P 1'
#
loop_
_entity.id
_entity.type
_entity.pdbx_description
1 polymer ?
#
loop_
_entity_poly.entity_id
_entity_poly.type
_entity_poly.pdbx_seq_one_letter_code
_entity_poly.pdbx_strand_id
1 'polypeptide(L)'
;MRQPFVEITVNGKAYSPGDKIDTRPGERLKITASLKGGRRDYCSMPEKYANIGQTTEIVSKGDDGMFFTVQGGGQFRGEWQLANETAKFSSSGEVVIEPLPQQGVKQTEAFVTLPKSGLSQTYLKVRANTLWKYQRTTPAGVTNQEETNQGEGSFTLVLTTTAGGWYSSENIVVSGTENFSVRNKLDQVQRFYKEIETALQAKNFNAARMHVANLQTSINSLKTEIERQKRENSNFECEVSLLGTPTDLTMGHLGLFQKMSDHWKNEYMIAQGNTQKINALLLNKQMNLTNNIMKSVMKNYIDWYQPIPNNLSDLIYVYEPTRQLTKYAYPLNIMEWYSNSLEDASILKDQVQGVSMLKQLQTFYSERASKTIAERKEIVDLVNALLPTKAIDEQLKTYLGGLSWLKWTSKQEK
;
A
#
# COMPACT_ATOMS: atom_id res chain seq x y z
N MET A 1 -11.84 -25.52 0.30
CA MET A 1 -11.48 -24.09 0.17
C MET A 1 -12.37 -23.29 1.11
N ARG A 2 -11.84 -22.28 1.82
CA ARG A 2 -12.70 -21.42 2.66
C ARG A 2 -13.65 -20.62 1.77
N GLN A 3 -14.88 -20.40 2.25
CA GLN A 3 -15.80 -19.48 1.62
C GLN A 3 -15.16 -18.07 1.56
N PRO A 4 -15.34 -17.29 0.47
CA PRO A 4 -14.79 -15.95 0.41
C PRO A 4 -15.34 -15.04 1.51
N PHE A 5 -14.47 -14.27 2.16
CA PHE A 5 -14.83 -13.32 3.22
C PHE A 5 -13.95 -12.08 3.13
N VAL A 6 -14.39 -10.98 3.74
CA VAL A 6 -13.65 -9.70 3.69
C VAL A 6 -12.86 -9.52 4.98
N GLU A 7 -11.56 -9.28 4.87
CA GLU A 7 -10.77 -8.65 5.94
C GLU A 7 -10.60 -7.17 5.64
N ILE A 8 -10.54 -6.33 6.68
CA ILE A 8 -10.16 -4.93 6.52
C ILE A 8 -8.92 -4.61 7.34
N THR A 9 -8.13 -3.68 6.83
CA THR A 9 -7.02 -3.07 7.54
C THR A 9 -7.40 -1.64 7.88
N VAL A 10 -7.33 -1.29 9.17
CA VAL A 10 -7.52 0.08 9.66
C VAL A 10 -6.24 0.50 10.36
N ASN A 11 -5.60 1.56 9.85
CA ASN A 11 -4.34 2.09 10.39
C ASN A 11 -3.27 1.00 10.62
N GLY A 12 -3.08 0.10 9.65
CA GLY A 12 -2.07 -0.97 9.70
C GLY A 12 -2.47 -2.24 10.47
N LYS A 13 -3.57 -2.22 11.23
CA LYS A 13 -4.08 -3.41 11.93
C LYS A 13 -5.18 -4.09 11.12
N ALA A 14 -5.05 -5.41 10.91
CA ALA A 14 -6.06 -6.23 10.25
C ALA A 14 -7.20 -6.62 11.20
N TYR A 15 -8.41 -6.69 10.66
CA TYR A 15 -9.65 -7.04 11.35
C TYR A 15 -10.44 -8.03 10.49
N SER A 16 -10.97 -9.05 11.16
CA SER A 16 -11.87 -10.08 10.60
C SER A 16 -13.34 -9.66 10.71
N PRO A 17 -14.24 -10.25 9.89
CA PRO A 17 -15.67 -10.04 10.03
C PRO A 17 -16.15 -10.33 11.46
N GLY A 18 -16.96 -9.42 12.02
CA GLY A 18 -17.45 -9.49 13.39
C GLY A 18 -16.56 -8.78 14.42
N ASP A 19 -15.34 -8.39 14.05
CA ASP A 19 -14.44 -7.68 14.96
C ASP A 19 -15.01 -6.32 15.37
N LYS A 20 -14.62 -5.92 16.59
CA LYS A 20 -14.85 -4.59 17.14
C LYS A 20 -13.59 -3.74 16.93
N ILE A 21 -13.79 -2.54 16.42
CA ILE A 21 -12.74 -1.56 16.17
C ILE A 21 -13.02 -0.38 17.07
N ASP A 22 -12.14 -0.16 18.04
CA ASP A 22 -12.23 0.99 18.93
C ASP A 22 -11.85 2.25 18.15
N THR A 23 -12.72 3.24 18.21
CA THR A 23 -12.66 4.47 17.45
C THR A 23 -13.12 5.63 18.32
N ARG A 24 -13.01 6.86 17.82
CA ARG A 24 -13.50 8.06 18.50
C ARG A 24 -14.53 8.79 17.66
N PRO A 25 -15.47 9.53 18.28
CA PRO A 25 -16.36 10.40 17.53
C PRO A 25 -15.58 11.39 16.64
N GLY A 26 -16.05 11.63 15.42
CA GLY A 26 -15.39 12.54 14.48
C GLY A 26 -14.05 12.05 13.92
N GLU A 27 -13.59 10.85 14.28
CA GLU A 27 -12.35 10.26 13.75
C GLU A 27 -12.52 9.90 12.26
N ARG A 28 -11.47 10.15 11.48
CA ARG A 28 -11.36 9.76 10.08
C ARG A 28 -10.37 8.61 9.96
N LEU A 29 -10.84 7.48 9.46
CA LEU A 29 -10.10 6.24 9.34
C LEU A 29 -9.78 5.97 7.88
N LYS A 30 -8.52 5.63 7.58
CA LYS A 30 -8.19 5.00 6.28
C LYS A 30 -8.43 3.50 6.40
N ILE A 31 -9.29 2.96 5.54
CA ILE A 31 -9.65 1.55 5.51
C ILE A 31 -9.28 0.95 4.16
N THR A 32 -8.58 -0.18 4.20
CA THR A 32 -8.29 -1.02 3.03
C THR A 32 -8.99 -2.36 3.18
N ALA A 33 -9.78 -2.77 2.22
CA ALA A 33 -10.44 -4.07 2.20
C ALA A 33 -9.66 -5.10 1.36
N SER A 34 -9.72 -6.37 1.75
CA SER A 34 -9.17 -7.49 0.99
C SER A 34 -10.12 -8.69 1.06
N LEU A 35 -10.45 -9.26 -0.10
CA LEU A 35 -11.22 -10.50 -0.17
C LEU A 35 -10.32 -11.71 0.05
N LYS A 36 -10.47 -12.40 1.18
CA LYS A 36 -9.79 -13.66 1.51
C LYS A 36 -10.69 -14.86 1.22
N GLY A 37 -10.15 -16.08 1.32
CA GLY A 37 -10.91 -17.28 0.93
C GLY A 37 -10.96 -17.47 -0.59
N GLY A 38 -11.79 -18.41 -1.04
CA GLY A 38 -11.98 -18.66 -2.47
C GLY A 38 -10.67 -18.88 -3.24
N ARG A 39 -10.63 -18.36 -4.46
CA ARG A 39 -9.48 -18.45 -5.35
C ARG A 39 -8.22 -17.82 -4.76
N ARG A 40 -8.35 -16.78 -3.93
CA ARG A 40 -7.18 -16.19 -3.25
C ARG A 40 -6.47 -17.20 -2.38
N ASP A 41 -7.21 -17.93 -1.54
CA ASP A 41 -6.64 -18.98 -0.69
C ASP A 41 -6.05 -20.14 -1.49
N TYR A 42 -6.73 -20.53 -2.57
CA TYR A 42 -6.20 -21.54 -3.50
C TYR A 42 -4.85 -21.11 -4.05
N CYS A 43 -4.73 -19.84 -4.44
CA CYS A 43 -3.52 -19.29 -5.03
C CYS A 43 -2.42 -19.05 -4.00
N SER A 44 -2.73 -18.61 -2.78
CA SER A 44 -1.71 -18.24 -1.77
C SER A 44 -1.27 -19.40 -0.88
N MET A 45 -2.14 -20.40 -0.68
CA MET A 45 -1.88 -21.59 0.14
C MET A 45 -2.28 -22.87 -0.61
N PRO A 46 -1.70 -23.13 -1.80
CA PRO A 46 -2.08 -24.24 -2.64
C PRO A 46 -1.81 -25.60 -1.99
N GLU A 47 -0.82 -25.71 -1.10
CA GLU A 47 -0.55 -26.97 -0.37
C GLU A 47 -1.72 -27.42 0.50
N LYS A 48 -2.55 -26.46 0.92
CA LYS A 48 -3.71 -26.69 1.77
C LYS A 48 -5.02 -26.77 0.98
N TYR A 49 -5.13 -26.01 -0.11
CA TYR A 49 -6.41 -25.79 -0.79
C TYR A 49 -6.43 -26.18 -2.27
N ALA A 50 -5.28 -26.39 -2.89
CA ALA A 50 -5.19 -27.00 -4.20
C ALA A 50 -4.96 -28.51 -4.04
N ASN A 51 -5.65 -29.32 -4.84
CA ASN A 51 -5.40 -30.76 -4.88
C ASN A 51 -4.15 -30.99 -5.74
N ILE A 52 -2.97 -30.70 -5.16
CA ILE A 52 -1.68 -30.82 -5.83
C ILE A 52 -1.33 -32.30 -5.96
N GLY A 53 -1.37 -32.83 -7.18
CA GLY A 53 -0.95 -34.21 -7.44
C GLY A 53 0.57 -34.37 -7.27
N GLN A 54 1.05 -35.60 -7.10
CA GLN A 54 2.49 -35.88 -6.92
C GLN A 54 3.37 -35.40 -8.08
N THR A 55 2.79 -35.18 -9.25
CA THR A 55 3.45 -34.65 -10.44
C THR A 55 3.26 -33.15 -10.63
N THR A 56 2.53 -32.45 -9.75
CA THR A 56 2.25 -31.02 -9.89
C THR A 56 3.26 -30.21 -9.08
N GLU A 57 3.95 -29.27 -9.74
CA GLU A 57 4.89 -28.35 -9.11
C GLU A 57 4.28 -26.94 -9.08
N ILE A 58 4.19 -26.34 -7.88
CA ILE A 58 3.80 -24.95 -7.72
C ILE A 58 5.04 -24.08 -7.93
N VAL A 59 5.06 -23.33 -9.02
CA VAL A 59 6.20 -22.50 -9.43
C VAL A 59 6.12 -21.11 -8.80
N SER A 60 4.92 -20.55 -8.67
CA SER A 60 4.68 -19.31 -7.92
C SER A 60 3.31 -19.32 -7.26
N LYS A 61 3.20 -18.64 -6.13
CA LYS A 61 1.97 -18.51 -5.36
C LYS A 61 1.94 -17.17 -4.64
N GLY A 62 0.74 -16.66 -4.40
CA GLY A 62 0.55 -15.40 -3.70
C GLY A 62 -0.90 -14.97 -3.67
N ASP A 63 -1.13 -13.85 -3.02
CA ASP A 63 -2.47 -13.30 -2.86
C ASP A 63 -3.10 -12.89 -4.18
N ASP A 64 -2.32 -12.60 -5.24
CA ASP A 64 -2.86 -12.11 -6.52
C ASP A 64 -2.71 -13.11 -7.67
N GLY A 65 -2.25 -14.33 -7.39
CA GLY A 65 -2.09 -15.34 -8.43
C GLY A 65 -1.29 -16.57 -8.02
N MET A 66 -1.30 -17.55 -8.91
CA MET A 66 -0.54 -18.78 -8.76
C MET A 66 -0.22 -19.36 -10.14
N PHE A 67 1.00 -19.87 -10.28
CA PHE A 67 1.45 -20.56 -11.47
C PHE A 67 1.96 -21.96 -11.11
N PHE A 68 1.58 -22.95 -11.91
CA PHE A 68 1.97 -24.35 -11.69
C PHE A 68 2.19 -25.12 -13.00
N THR A 69 3.00 -26.16 -12.91
CA THR A 69 3.31 -27.10 -13.99
C THR A 69 3.01 -28.54 -13.55
N VAL A 70 2.86 -29.46 -14.50
CA VAL A 70 2.69 -30.89 -14.23
C VAL A 70 3.79 -31.69 -14.94
N GLN A 71 4.61 -32.41 -14.18
CA GLN A 71 5.69 -33.28 -14.64
C GLN A 71 5.16 -34.46 -15.48
N GLY A 72 5.92 -34.83 -16.51
CA GLY A 72 5.59 -35.95 -17.41
C GLY A 72 5.29 -35.55 -18.85
N GLY A 73 5.51 -34.28 -19.24
CA GLY A 73 5.42 -33.91 -20.66
C GLY A 73 5.52 -32.44 -21.03
N GLY A 74 6.04 -31.53 -20.19
CA GLY A 74 6.40 -30.13 -20.53
C GLY A 74 5.30 -29.23 -21.13
N GLN A 75 4.09 -29.74 -21.32
CA GLN A 75 3.05 -29.13 -22.14
C GLN A 75 1.82 -28.72 -21.33
N PHE A 76 1.72 -29.10 -20.05
CA PHE A 76 0.63 -28.70 -19.17
C PHE A 76 1.07 -27.66 -18.14
N ARG A 77 0.54 -26.45 -18.27
CA ARG A 77 0.72 -25.35 -17.29
C ARG A 77 -0.59 -24.63 -17.02
N GLY A 78 -0.73 -24.13 -15.81
CA GLY A 78 -1.88 -23.37 -15.36
C GLY A 78 -1.47 -22.09 -14.64
N GLU A 79 -2.11 -20.98 -14.98
CA GLU A 79 -1.91 -19.68 -14.35
C GLU A 79 -3.24 -19.12 -13.88
N TRP A 80 -3.31 -18.77 -12.60
CA TRP A 80 -4.38 -17.94 -12.05
C TRP A 80 -3.84 -16.54 -11.79
N GLN A 81 -4.58 -15.53 -12.23
CA GLN A 81 -4.25 -14.13 -12.02
C GLN A 81 -5.47 -13.33 -11.57
N LEU A 82 -5.31 -12.50 -10.55
CA LEU A 82 -6.32 -11.52 -10.17
C LEU A 82 -6.40 -10.43 -11.24
N ALA A 83 -7.55 -10.34 -11.90
CA ALA A 83 -7.81 -9.36 -12.95
C ALA A 83 -8.49 -8.09 -12.41
N ASN A 84 -9.30 -8.22 -11.36
CA ASN A 84 -9.94 -7.08 -10.70
C ASN A 84 -10.32 -7.45 -9.26
N GLU A 85 -10.30 -6.48 -8.36
CA GLU A 85 -10.80 -6.54 -6.99
C GLU A 85 -11.42 -5.19 -6.64
N THR A 86 -12.71 -5.18 -6.32
CA THR A 86 -13.45 -3.96 -5.96
C THR A 86 -14.11 -4.15 -4.61
N ALA A 87 -14.07 -3.13 -3.76
CA ALA A 87 -14.80 -3.10 -2.50
C ALA A 87 -15.83 -1.96 -2.49
N LYS A 88 -17.04 -2.28 -2.06
CA LYS A 88 -18.10 -1.32 -1.77
C LYS A 88 -18.28 -1.23 -0.27
N PHE A 89 -18.07 -0.03 0.25
CA PHE A 89 -18.22 0.31 1.65
C PHE A 89 -19.60 0.93 1.88
N SER A 90 -20.26 0.53 2.97
CA SER A 90 -21.57 1.04 3.35
C SER A 90 -21.69 1.04 4.87
N SER A 91 -22.48 1.96 5.43
CA SER A 91 -22.71 2.09 6.86
C SER A 91 -24.09 2.69 7.12
N SER A 92 -24.47 2.89 8.38
CA SER A 92 -25.64 3.71 8.71
C SER A 92 -25.41 5.15 8.25
N GLY A 93 -26.50 5.88 7.98
CA GLY A 93 -26.46 7.14 7.21
C GLY A 93 -25.62 8.29 7.80
N GLU A 94 -25.17 8.19 9.04
CA GLU A 94 -24.37 9.23 9.71
C GLU A 94 -22.86 9.10 9.47
N VAL A 95 -22.41 7.97 8.94
CA VAL A 95 -21.00 7.73 8.60
C VAL A 95 -20.73 8.19 7.18
N VAL A 96 -19.76 9.08 7.01
CA VAL A 96 -19.34 9.57 5.68
C VAL A 96 -18.26 8.65 5.13
N ILE A 97 -18.49 8.11 3.94
CA ILE A 97 -17.57 7.20 3.25
C ILE A 97 -17.11 7.88 1.96
N GLU A 98 -15.80 8.11 1.85
CA GLU A 98 -15.16 8.69 0.67
C GLU A 98 -14.25 7.62 0.05
N PRO A 99 -14.67 6.93 -1.03
CA PRO A 99 -13.80 6.00 -1.75
C PRO A 99 -12.53 6.72 -2.20
N LEU A 100 -11.36 6.12 -1.98
CA LEU A 100 -10.14 6.68 -2.53
C LEU A 100 -10.09 6.35 -4.03
N PRO A 101 -9.75 7.32 -4.89
CA PRO A 101 -9.52 7.04 -6.29
C PRO A 101 -8.30 6.12 -6.41
N GLN A 102 -8.54 4.88 -6.84
CA GLN A 102 -7.51 3.88 -7.12
C GLN A 102 -7.60 3.44 -8.58
N GLN A 103 -6.46 3.39 -9.25
CA GLN A 103 -6.28 2.91 -10.60
C GLN A 103 -5.43 1.64 -10.62
N GLY A 104 -6.05 0.53 -11.02
CA GLY A 104 -5.36 -0.74 -11.16
C GLY A 104 -6.31 -1.91 -10.97
N VAL A 105 -5.74 -3.06 -10.63
CA VAL A 105 -6.50 -4.29 -10.34
C VAL A 105 -7.28 -4.15 -9.03
N LYS A 106 -6.92 -3.24 -8.12
CA LYS A 106 -7.54 -3.11 -6.78
C LYS A 106 -8.17 -1.74 -6.59
N GLN A 107 -9.44 -1.73 -6.21
CA GLN A 107 -10.23 -0.58 -5.83
C GLN A 107 -10.91 -0.90 -4.49
N THR A 108 -10.11 -0.91 -3.43
CA THR A 108 -10.49 -1.42 -2.13
C THR A 108 -10.20 -0.48 -0.97
N GLU A 109 -9.92 0.80 -1.21
CA GLU A 109 -9.66 1.80 -0.17
C GLU A 109 -10.77 2.85 -0.04
N ALA A 110 -11.07 3.25 1.19
CA ALA A 110 -11.95 4.36 1.50
C ALA A 110 -11.50 5.09 2.77
N PHE A 111 -11.81 6.39 2.85
CA PHE A 111 -11.85 7.11 4.11
C PHE A 111 -13.24 6.95 4.73
N VAL A 112 -13.28 6.62 6.02
CA VAL A 112 -14.50 6.50 6.80
C VAL A 112 -14.45 7.53 7.92
N THR A 113 -15.33 8.53 7.87
CA THR A 113 -15.46 9.57 8.89
C THR A 113 -16.65 9.27 9.78
N LEU A 114 -16.38 9.13 11.08
CA LEU A 114 -17.38 8.84 12.09
C LEU A 114 -18.16 10.10 12.50
N PRO A 115 -19.44 9.97 12.88
CA PRO A 115 -20.20 11.10 13.39
C PRO A 115 -19.57 11.65 14.67
N LYS A 116 -19.70 12.97 14.87
CA LYS A 116 -19.13 13.68 16.02
C LYS A 116 -19.89 13.43 17.33
N SER A 117 -21.13 12.95 17.27
CA SER A 117 -21.98 12.65 18.43
C SER A 117 -23.12 11.71 18.02
N GLY A 118 -23.92 11.24 18.98
CA GLY A 118 -25.19 10.54 18.72
C GLY A 118 -25.11 9.01 18.66
N LEU A 119 -23.92 8.42 18.49
CA LEU A 119 -23.74 6.97 18.41
C LEU A 119 -22.67 6.47 19.39
N SER A 120 -22.96 5.38 20.10
CA SER A 120 -21.97 4.62 20.88
C SER A 120 -21.28 3.52 20.04
N GLN A 121 -21.95 3.09 18.97
CA GLN A 121 -21.40 2.15 17.99
C GLN A 121 -22.08 2.37 16.63
N THR A 122 -21.37 2.03 15.57
CA THR A 122 -21.92 1.94 14.21
C THR A 122 -21.36 0.71 13.50
N TYR A 123 -21.96 0.34 12.37
CA TYR A 123 -21.56 -0.82 11.59
C TYR A 123 -20.99 -0.38 10.24
N LEU A 124 -19.82 -0.89 9.91
CA LEU A 124 -19.26 -0.79 8.56
C LEU A 124 -19.45 -2.12 7.87
N LYS A 125 -20.19 -2.11 6.77
CA LYS A 125 -20.42 -3.27 5.91
C LYS A 125 -19.62 -3.10 4.64
N VAL A 126 -18.79 -4.10 4.34
CA VAL A 126 -17.92 -4.12 3.17
C VAL A 126 -18.28 -5.32 2.31
N ARG A 127 -18.55 -5.07 1.03
CA ARG A 127 -18.72 -6.11 0.01
C ARG A 127 -17.57 -6.04 -0.96
N ALA A 128 -16.79 -7.10 -1.05
CA ALA A 128 -15.69 -7.18 -2.00
C ALA A 128 -15.97 -8.23 -3.07
N ASN A 129 -15.57 -7.92 -4.29
CA ASN A 129 -15.66 -8.82 -5.44
C ASN A 129 -14.29 -8.92 -6.08
N THR A 130 -13.88 -10.13 -6.43
CA THR A 130 -12.68 -10.39 -7.23
C THR A 130 -13.07 -11.06 -8.54
N LEU A 131 -12.41 -10.69 -9.62
CA LEU A 131 -12.42 -11.38 -10.90
C LEU A 131 -11.04 -12.00 -11.10
N TRP A 132 -11.02 -13.30 -11.35
CA TRP A 132 -9.83 -14.09 -11.59
C TRP A 132 -9.84 -14.61 -13.02
N LYS A 133 -8.68 -14.61 -13.65
CA LYS A 133 -8.46 -15.23 -14.95
C LYS A 133 -7.61 -16.47 -14.75
N TYR A 134 -8.09 -17.57 -15.31
CA TYR A 134 -7.33 -18.81 -15.42
C TYR A 134 -6.93 -19.01 -16.88
N GLN A 135 -5.64 -19.23 -17.09
CA GLN A 135 -5.12 -19.66 -18.37
C GLN A 135 -4.50 -21.04 -18.21
N ARG A 136 -4.95 -21.98 -19.03
CA ARG A 136 -4.38 -23.32 -19.11
C ARG A 136 -3.78 -23.51 -20.49
N THR A 137 -2.51 -23.88 -20.54
CA THR A 137 -1.85 -24.32 -21.77
C THR A 137 -1.71 -25.84 -21.73
N THR A 138 -2.11 -26.48 -22.81
CA THR A 138 -1.99 -27.93 -23.06
C THR A 138 -1.36 -28.14 -24.45
N PRO A 139 -0.95 -29.36 -24.82
CA PRO A 139 -0.50 -29.65 -26.19
C PRO A 139 -1.57 -29.32 -27.24
N ALA A 140 -2.85 -29.40 -26.86
CA ALA A 140 -3.99 -29.12 -27.72
C ALA A 140 -4.35 -27.63 -27.83
N GLY A 141 -3.61 -26.74 -27.15
CA GLY A 141 -3.80 -25.29 -27.21
C GLY A 141 -4.07 -24.63 -25.85
N VAL A 142 -4.46 -23.36 -25.90
CA VAL A 142 -4.71 -22.50 -24.74
C VAL A 142 -6.20 -22.39 -24.48
N THR A 143 -6.62 -22.62 -23.24
CA THR A 143 -8.00 -22.41 -22.78
C THR A 143 -8.01 -21.38 -21.66
N ASN A 144 -8.90 -20.39 -21.76
CA ASN A 144 -9.09 -19.36 -20.76
C ASN A 144 -10.41 -19.56 -20.02
N GLN A 145 -10.43 -19.25 -18.74
CA GLN A 145 -11.63 -19.22 -17.91
C GLN A 145 -11.60 -18.00 -17.00
N GLU A 146 -12.77 -17.56 -16.57
CA GLU A 146 -12.91 -16.51 -15.58
C GLU A 146 -13.68 -17.05 -14.38
N GLU A 147 -13.28 -16.60 -13.19
CA GLU A 147 -13.96 -16.93 -11.95
C GLU A 147 -14.19 -15.65 -11.14
N THR A 148 -15.39 -15.48 -10.63
CA THR A 148 -15.70 -14.39 -9.70
C THR A 148 -15.84 -14.96 -8.31
N ASN A 149 -15.22 -14.30 -7.32
CA ASN A 149 -15.53 -14.55 -5.92
C ASN A 149 -16.07 -13.28 -5.28
N GLN A 150 -17.10 -13.45 -4.46
CA GLN A 150 -17.72 -12.38 -3.71
C GLN A 150 -17.72 -12.74 -2.24
N GLY A 151 -17.39 -11.76 -1.41
CA GLY A 151 -17.49 -11.88 0.04
C GLY A 151 -18.05 -10.62 0.66
N GLU A 152 -18.56 -10.78 1.87
CA GLU A 152 -19.10 -9.69 2.68
C GLU A 152 -18.49 -9.78 4.08
N GLY A 153 -18.21 -8.63 4.66
CA GLY A 153 -17.79 -8.48 6.06
C GLY A 153 -18.60 -7.36 6.72
N SER A 154 -18.89 -7.55 8.00
CA SER A 154 -19.47 -6.49 8.83
C SER A 154 -18.58 -6.30 10.05
N PHE A 155 -18.27 -5.04 10.34
CA PHE A 155 -17.34 -4.63 11.38
C PHE A 155 -18.06 -3.65 12.30
N THR A 156 -17.86 -3.80 13.60
CA THR A 156 -18.46 -2.89 14.58
C THR A 156 -17.44 -1.81 14.92
N LEU A 157 -17.75 -0.57 14.59
CA LEU A 157 -16.96 0.59 15.01
C LEU A 157 -17.53 1.05 16.35
N VAL A 158 -16.76 0.86 17.42
CA VAL A 158 -17.14 1.25 18.78
C VAL A 158 -16.62 2.65 19.02
N LEU A 159 -17.52 3.62 19.25
CA LEU A 159 -17.17 5.01 19.48
C LEU A 159 -16.92 5.21 20.97
N THR A 160 -15.66 5.18 21.35
CA THR A 160 -15.23 5.38 22.72
C THR A 160 -15.01 6.87 22.95
N THR A 161 -15.92 7.50 23.68
CA THR A 161 -15.74 8.87 24.18
C THR A 161 -14.74 8.86 25.33
N THR A 162 -13.78 9.77 25.29
CA THR A 162 -12.95 10.07 26.47
C THR A 162 -13.86 10.53 27.61
N ALA A 163 -13.59 10.11 28.85
CA ALA A 163 -14.33 10.61 30.01
C ALA A 163 -14.25 12.15 30.08
N GLY A 164 -15.39 12.82 30.22
CA GLY A 164 -15.48 14.28 30.16
C GLY A 164 -15.24 14.89 28.77
N GLY A 165 -15.11 14.07 27.72
CA GLY A 165 -14.89 14.50 26.34
C GLY A 165 -16.16 15.09 25.71
N TRP A 166 -16.09 16.33 25.23
CA TRP A 166 -17.24 17.04 24.61
C TRP A 166 -16.97 17.48 23.16
N TYR A 167 -15.72 17.43 22.71
CA TYR A 167 -15.35 17.66 21.31
C TYR A 167 -14.35 16.61 20.84
N SER A 168 -14.58 16.09 19.63
CA SER A 168 -13.65 15.19 18.96
C SER A 168 -13.74 15.36 17.44
N SER A 169 -12.58 15.30 16.80
CA SER A 169 -12.38 15.31 15.35
C SER A 169 -11.13 14.50 15.00
N GLU A 170 -10.79 14.40 13.71
CA GLU A 170 -9.64 13.61 13.23
C GLU A 170 -8.33 13.87 13.98
N ASN A 171 -8.03 15.14 14.28
CA ASN A 171 -6.76 15.54 14.89
C ASN A 171 -6.90 16.13 16.30
N ILE A 172 -8.12 16.21 16.85
CA ILE A 172 -8.37 16.99 18.07
C ILE A 172 -9.34 16.24 18.98
N VAL A 173 -9.00 16.17 20.27
CA VAL A 173 -9.88 15.69 21.34
C VAL A 173 -9.88 16.73 22.46
N VAL A 174 -11.05 17.03 23.02
CA VAL A 174 -11.18 17.97 24.14
C VAL A 174 -12.08 17.41 25.22
N SER A 175 -11.63 17.56 26.47
CA SER A 175 -12.37 17.22 27.69
C SER A 175 -12.59 18.44 28.58
N GLY A 176 -13.54 18.32 29.52
CA GLY A 176 -13.90 19.35 30.50
C GLY A 176 -15.31 19.91 30.28
N THR A 177 -15.46 21.22 30.46
CA THR A 177 -16.71 21.95 30.29
C THR A 177 -16.90 22.33 28.83
N GLU A 178 -18.04 21.94 28.25
CA GLU A 178 -18.38 22.34 26.88
C GLU A 178 -18.56 23.86 26.76
N ASN A 179 -18.02 24.43 25.68
CA ASN A 179 -18.22 25.83 25.34
C ASN A 179 -18.30 26.03 23.83
N PHE A 180 -19.36 26.73 23.39
CA PHE A 180 -19.64 26.94 21.97
C PHE A 180 -18.58 27.82 21.28
N SER A 181 -18.08 28.86 21.94
CA SER A 181 -17.02 29.71 21.39
C SER A 181 -15.72 28.95 21.22
N VAL A 182 -15.35 28.09 22.18
CA VAL A 182 -14.21 27.19 22.08
C VAL A 182 -14.41 26.17 20.96
N ARG A 183 -15.60 25.56 20.83
CA ARG A 183 -15.97 24.65 19.73
C ARG A 183 -15.67 25.25 18.35
N ASN A 184 -16.13 26.48 18.11
CA ASN A 184 -15.91 27.16 16.82
C ASN A 184 -14.42 27.36 16.51
N LYS A 185 -13.59 27.61 17.54
CA LYS A 185 -12.14 27.71 17.38
C LYS A 185 -11.50 26.35 17.10
N LEU A 186 -11.97 25.28 17.74
CA LEU A 186 -11.51 23.91 17.48
C LEU A 186 -11.83 23.47 16.04
N ASP A 187 -13.03 23.76 15.54
CA ASP A 187 -13.39 23.47 14.15
C ASP A 187 -12.49 24.23 13.16
N GLN A 188 -12.11 25.47 13.48
CA GLN A 188 -11.16 26.25 12.68
C GLN A 188 -9.76 25.62 12.67
N VAL A 189 -9.27 25.14 13.82
CA VAL A 189 -8.00 24.39 13.90
C VAL A 189 -8.05 23.13 13.03
N GLN A 190 -9.12 22.33 13.14
CA GLN A 190 -9.29 21.12 12.33
C GLN A 190 -9.36 21.43 10.83
N ARG A 191 -10.00 22.53 10.45
CA ARG A 191 -10.06 22.98 9.06
C ARG A 191 -8.67 23.24 8.49
N PHE A 192 -7.82 23.95 9.23
CA PHE A 192 -6.45 24.22 8.77
C PHE A 192 -5.57 22.98 8.73
N TYR A 193 -5.79 21.98 9.61
CA TYR A 193 -5.16 20.66 9.44
C TYR A 193 -5.48 20.06 8.05
N LYS A 194 -6.77 20.05 7.67
CA LYS A 194 -7.22 19.51 6.37
C LYS A 194 -6.71 20.32 5.18
N GLU A 195 -6.72 21.65 5.27
CA GLU A 195 -6.22 22.53 4.21
C GLU A 195 -4.72 22.34 3.97
N ILE A 196 -3.92 22.15 5.03
CA ILE A 196 -2.49 21.83 4.90
C ILE A 196 -2.30 20.47 4.21
N GLU A 197 -2.98 19.41 4.67
CA GLU A 197 -2.89 18.07 4.07
C GLU A 197 -3.24 18.13 2.57
N THR A 198 -4.34 18.79 2.22
CA THR A 198 -4.80 18.95 0.82
C THR A 198 -3.77 19.70 -0.02
N ALA A 199 -3.20 20.79 0.50
CA ALA A 199 -2.18 21.55 -0.21
C ALA A 199 -0.90 20.75 -0.45
N LEU A 200 -0.49 19.92 0.51
CA LEU A 200 0.68 19.05 0.39
C LEU A 200 0.48 17.95 -0.65
N GLN A 201 -0.71 17.32 -0.68
CA GLN A 201 -1.07 16.36 -1.72
C GLN A 201 -1.03 16.99 -3.12
N ALA A 202 -1.47 18.25 -3.24
CA ALA A 202 -1.38 19.02 -4.48
C ALA A 202 0.02 19.60 -4.77
N LYS A 203 1.04 19.31 -3.96
CA LYS A 203 2.41 19.88 -4.03
C LYS A 203 2.44 21.42 -3.99
N ASN A 204 1.40 22.05 -3.44
CA ASN A 204 1.31 23.50 -3.29
C ASN A 204 1.90 23.92 -1.93
N PHE A 205 3.23 23.93 -1.84
CA PHE A 205 3.95 24.23 -0.59
C PHE A 205 3.78 25.66 -0.10
N ASN A 206 3.51 26.61 -1.02
CA ASN A 206 3.22 27.99 -0.63
C ASN A 206 1.87 28.09 0.07
N ALA A 207 0.83 27.45 -0.48
CA ALA A 207 -0.46 27.34 0.19
C ALA A 207 -0.30 26.59 1.53
N ALA A 208 0.41 25.46 1.56
CA ALA A 208 0.64 24.72 2.79
C ALA A 208 1.28 25.59 3.89
N ARG A 209 2.34 26.35 3.58
CA ARG A 209 2.97 27.28 4.53
C ARG A 209 2.04 28.40 5.00
N MET A 210 1.24 28.95 4.09
CA MET A 210 0.21 29.93 4.46
C MET A 210 -0.81 29.32 5.43
N HIS A 211 -1.31 28.11 5.15
CA HIS A 211 -2.23 27.41 6.03
C HIS A 211 -1.58 27.03 7.37
N VAL A 212 -0.26 26.76 7.42
CA VAL A 212 0.50 26.58 8.68
C VAL A 212 0.47 27.86 9.51
N ALA A 213 0.72 29.04 8.92
CA ALA A 213 0.62 30.30 9.64
C ALA A 213 -0.81 30.57 10.16
N ASN A 214 -1.82 30.21 9.37
CA ASN A 214 -3.22 30.30 9.78
C ASN A 214 -3.58 29.32 10.89
N LEU A 215 -3.01 28.10 10.87
CA LEU A 215 -3.14 27.12 11.94
C LEU A 215 -2.57 27.65 13.26
N GLN A 216 -1.35 28.20 13.22
CA GLN A 216 -0.71 28.80 14.40
C GLN A 216 -1.56 29.94 14.97
N THR A 217 -2.09 30.81 14.11
CA THR A 217 -3.01 31.89 14.50
C THR A 217 -4.29 31.37 15.13
N SER A 218 -4.85 30.28 14.59
CA SER A 218 -6.07 29.65 15.09
C SER A 218 -5.86 28.96 16.44
N ILE A 219 -4.71 28.30 16.63
CA ILE A 219 -4.30 27.70 17.90
C ILE A 219 -4.10 28.80 18.96
N ASN A 220 -3.45 29.91 18.62
CA ASN A 220 -3.31 31.04 19.54
C ASN A 220 -4.67 31.68 19.88
N SER A 221 -5.56 31.80 18.89
CA SER A 221 -6.93 32.29 19.12
C SER A 221 -7.73 31.35 20.03
N LEU A 222 -7.57 30.03 19.88
CA LEU A 222 -8.16 29.03 20.75
C LEU A 222 -7.63 29.16 22.18
N LYS A 223 -6.32 29.34 22.36
CA LYS A 223 -5.69 29.59 23.66
C LYS A 223 -6.32 30.81 24.35
N THR A 224 -6.36 31.95 23.66
CA THR A 224 -6.91 33.20 24.19
C THR A 224 -8.38 33.04 24.60
N GLU A 225 -9.17 32.31 23.80
CA GLU A 225 -10.57 32.05 24.13
C GLU A 225 -10.71 31.16 25.37
N ILE A 226 -9.92 30.09 25.49
CA ILE A 226 -9.91 29.24 26.69
C ILE A 226 -9.49 30.04 27.93
N GLU A 227 -8.45 30.87 27.83
CA GLU A 227 -8.00 31.74 28.93
C GLU A 227 -9.06 32.78 29.32
N ARG A 228 -9.80 33.33 28.34
CA ARG A 228 -10.94 34.20 28.58
C ARG A 228 -12.03 33.47 29.36
N GLN A 229 -12.42 32.26 28.93
CA GLN A 229 -13.43 31.45 29.61
C GLN A 229 -13.01 31.10 31.05
N LYS A 230 -11.74 30.76 31.28
CA LYS A 230 -11.20 30.51 32.63
C LYS A 230 -11.25 31.73 33.55
N ARG A 231 -11.11 32.94 33.00
CA ARG A 231 -11.25 34.19 33.77
C ARG A 231 -12.71 34.54 34.09
N GLU A 232 -13.61 34.27 33.15
CA GLU A 232 -15.05 34.55 33.31
C GLU A 232 -15.75 33.52 34.19
N ASN A 233 -15.24 32.29 34.22
CA ASN A 233 -15.77 31.19 35.04
C ASN A 233 -14.61 30.39 35.64
N SER A 234 -14.41 30.53 36.97
CA SER A 234 -13.34 29.84 37.71
C SER A 234 -13.46 28.31 37.70
N ASN A 235 -14.66 27.78 37.42
CA ASN A 235 -14.92 26.35 37.33
C ASN A 235 -14.81 25.83 35.89
N PHE A 236 -14.41 26.67 34.93
CA PHE A 236 -14.25 26.27 33.54
C PHE A 236 -12.98 25.42 33.36
N GLU A 237 -13.18 24.11 33.20
CA GLU A 237 -12.13 23.17 32.86
C GLU A 237 -12.12 22.91 31.35
N CYS A 238 -10.95 22.91 30.72
CA CYS A 238 -10.81 22.60 29.30
C CYS A 238 -9.41 22.08 29.03
N GLU A 239 -9.33 20.83 28.57
CA GLU A 239 -8.09 20.15 28.22
C GLU A 239 -8.12 19.78 26.74
N VAL A 240 -7.19 20.34 25.97
CA VAL A 240 -7.10 20.11 24.52
C VAL A 240 -5.97 19.12 24.24
N SER A 241 -6.23 18.12 23.41
CA SER A 241 -5.25 17.18 22.88
C SER A 241 -5.23 17.22 21.36
N LEU A 242 -4.06 17.49 20.78
CA LEU A 242 -3.78 17.43 19.34
C LEU A 242 -3.07 16.14 18.97
N LEU A 243 -3.45 15.55 17.84
CA LEU A 243 -3.02 14.23 17.40
C LEU A 243 -2.36 14.30 16.03
N GLY A 244 -1.08 13.91 16.00
CA GLY A 244 -0.27 13.94 14.80
C GLY A 244 0.01 15.34 14.29
N THR A 245 0.37 15.42 13.03
CA THR A 245 0.55 16.65 12.26
C THR A 245 -0.23 16.54 10.95
N PRO A 246 -0.60 17.66 10.31
CA PRO A 246 -1.21 17.62 8.98
C PRO A 246 -0.24 17.15 7.87
N THR A 247 1.03 16.90 8.19
CA THR A 247 2.05 16.36 7.28
C THR A 247 2.15 14.85 7.33
N ASP A 248 1.59 14.18 8.34
CA ASP A 248 1.78 12.73 8.61
C ASP A 248 1.53 11.86 7.36
N LEU A 249 0.42 12.09 6.63
CA LEU A 249 0.09 11.31 5.44
C LEU A 249 1.14 11.48 4.32
N THR A 250 1.55 12.71 4.04
CA THR A 250 2.53 13.01 2.99
C THR A 250 3.93 12.53 3.40
N MET A 251 4.26 12.58 4.69
CA MET A 251 5.51 12.02 5.22
C MET A 251 5.56 10.50 5.07
N GLY A 252 4.45 9.81 5.36
CA GLY A 252 4.33 8.37 5.11
C GLY A 252 4.53 8.03 3.64
N HIS A 253 3.92 8.79 2.73
CA HIS A 253 4.11 8.62 1.28
C HIS A 253 5.57 8.88 0.84
N LEU A 254 6.21 9.93 1.37
CA LEU A 254 7.61 10.22 1.12
C LEU A 254 8.52 9.07 1.57
N GLY A 255 8.29 8.53 2.77
CA GLY A 255 9.03 7.37 3.29
C GLY A 255 8.90 6.13 2.39
N LEU A 256 7.69 5.89 1.84
CA LEU A 256 7.48 4.83 0.86
C LEU A 256 8.29 5.09 -0.42
N PHE A 257 8.20 6.27 -1.03
CA PHE A 257 8.97 6.59 -2.25
C PHE A 257 10.48 6.50 -2.04
N GLN A 258 10.99 6.83 -0.86
CA GLN A 258 12.41 6.67 -0.54
C GLN A 258 12.82 5.19 -0.50
N LYS A 259 12.08 4.36 0.25
CA LYS A 259 12.31 2.90 0.29
C LYS A 259 12.29 2.30 -1.12
N MET A 260 11.40 2.80 -1.96
CA MET A 260 11.29 2.41 -3.35
C MET A 260 12.46 2.84 -4.21
N SER A 261 12.92 4.09 -4.10
CA SER A 261 14.12 4.54 -4.82
C SER A 261 15.34 3.66 -4.52
N ASP A 262 15.48 3.22 -3.26
CA ASP A 262 16.51 2.28 -2.85
C ASP A 262 16.28 0.88 -3.43
N HIS A 263 15.03 0.43 -3.46
CA HIS A 263 14.67 -0.83 -4.06
C HIS A 263 14.97 -0.90 -5.58
N TRP A 264 14.72 0.19 -6.33
CA TRP A 264 15.11 0.29 -7.74
C TRP A 264 16.62 0.39 -7.92
N LYS A 265 17.33 1.05 -6.99
CA LYS A 265 18.80 1.05 -7.00
C LYS A 265 19.35 -0.38 -6.87
N ASN A 266 18.75 -1.19 -5.99
CA ASN A 266 19.15 -2.58 -5.81
C ASN A 266 18.90 -3.41 -7.08
N GLU A 267 17.78 -3.18 -7.77
CA GLU A 267 17.52 -3.84 -9.06
C GLU A 267 18.60 -3.54 -10.09
N TYR A 268 18.99 -2.27 -10.21
CA TYR A 268 20.04 -1.86 -11.13
C TYR A 268 21.35 -2.59 -10.84
N MET A 269 21.72 -2.71 -9.56
CA MET A 269 22.89 -3.46 -9.13
C MET A 269 22.78 -4.96 -9.46
N ILE A 270 21.60 -5.56 -9.27
CA ILE A 270 21.33 -6.96 -9.62
C ILE A 270 21.48 -7.17 -11.12
N ALA A 271 20.85 -6.30 -11.93
CA ALA A 271 20.90 -6.38 -13.38
C ALA A 271 22.35 -6.22 -13.91
N GLN A 272 23.08 -5.21 -13.45
CA GLN A 272 24.49 -5.01 -13.77
C GLN A 272 25.37 -6.21 -13.37
N GLY A 273 25.23 -6.67 -12.12
CA GLY A 273 26.00 -7.79 -11.60
C GLY A 273 25.71 -9.09 -12.36
N ASN A 274 24.46 -9.33 -12.73
CA ASN A 274 24.06 -10.47 -13.55
C ASN A 274 24.62 -10.37 -14.98
N THR A 275 24.58 -9.19 -15.62
CA THR A 275 25.21 -8.98 -16.93
C THR A 275 26.72 -9.26 -16.89
N GLN A 276 27.43 -8.81 -15.86
CA GLN A 276 28.87 -9.07 -15.71
C GLN A 276 29.16 -10.57 -15.52
N LYS A 277 28.38 -11.26 -14.67
CA LYS A 277 28.47 -12.71 -14.49
C LYS A 277 28.26 -13.45 -15.82
N ILE A 278 27.21 -13.09 -16.56
CA ILE A 278 26.91 -13.68 -17.86
C ILE A 278 28.04 -13.43 -18.87
N ASN A 279 28.61 -12.22 -18.93
CA ASN A 279 29.75 -11.92 -19.80
C ASN A 279 30.95 -12.83 -19.50
N ALA A 280 31.28 -13.04 -18.22
CA ALA A 280 32.36 -13.93 -17.81
C ALA A 280 32.07 -15.40 -18.21
N LEU A 281 30.81 -15.84 -18.10
CA LEU A 281 30.39 -17.18 -18.57
C LEU A 281 30.53 -17.34 -20.08
N LEU A 282 30.17 -16.32 -20.87
CA LEU A 282 30.28 -16.33 -22.33
C LEU A 282 31.73 -16.28 -22.84
N LEU A 283 32.65 -15.65 -22.09
CA LEU A 283 34.08 -15.55 -22.43
C LEU A 283 34.85 -16.86 -22.18
N ASN A 284 34.44 -17.63 -21.17
CA ASN A 284 35.14 -18.84 -20.79
C ASN A 284 34.57 -20.07 -21.53
N LYS A 285 35.13 -20.36 -22.71
CA LYS A 285 34.74 -21.48 -23.59
C LYS A 285 34.86 -22.89 -22.98
N GLN A 286 35.44 -23.02 -21.78
CA GLN A 286 35.68 -24.30 -21.10
C GLN A 286 34.77 -24.52 -19.87
N MET A 287 33.90 -23.58 -19.50
CA MET A 287 33.02 -23.78 -18.35
C MET A 287 31.90 -24.75 -18.68
N ASN A 288 31.80 -25.83 -17.91
CA ASN A 288 30.57 -26.60 -17.78
C ASN A 288 29.50 -25.64 -17.27
N LEU A 289 28.64 -25.15 -18.16
CA LEU A 289 27.53 -24.28 -17.78
C LEU A 289 26.61 -25.08 -16.86
N THR A 290 26.63 -24.80 -15.55
CA THR A 290 25.80 -25.55 -14.61
C THR A 290 24.46 -24.85 -14.42
N ASN A 291 23.39 -25.65 -14.36
CA ASN A 291 22.04 -25.16 -14.06
C ASN A 291 21.98 -24.32 -12.77
N ASN A 292 22.86 -24.61 -11.80
CA ASN A 292 22.94 -23.86 -10.54
C ASN A 292 23.37 -22.39 -10.73
N ILE A 293 24.25 -22.11 -11.70
CA ILE A 293 24.68 -20.74 -12.03
C ILE A 293 23.53 -19.97 -12.69
N MET A 294 22.81 -20.60 -13.62
CA MET A 294 21.63 -20.02 -14.28
C MET A 294 20.50 -19.72 -13.29
N LYS A 295 20.21 -20.67 -12.39
CA LYS A 295 19.23 -20.50 -11.30
C LYS A 295 19.59 -19.34 -10.39
N SER A 296 20.87 -19.21 -10.02
CA SER A 296 21.34 -18.12 -9.15
C SER A 296 21.16 -16.74 -9.79
N VAL A 297 21.49 -16.60 -11.09
CA VAL A 297 21.31 -15.35 -11.84
C VAL A 297 19.84 -14.92 -11.85
N MET A 298 18.94 -15.85 -12.15
CA MET A 298 17.50 -15.58 -12.25
C MET A 298 16.83 -15.36 -10.89
N LYS A 299 17.23 -16.12 -9.85
CA LYS A 299 16.69 -16.01 -8.49
C LYS A 299 16.87 -14.61 -7.89
N ASN A 300 18.02 -13.96 -8.11
CA ASN A 300 18.26 -12.61 -7.58
C ASN A 300 17.23 -11.59 -8.09
N TYR A 301 16.76 -11.75 -9.33
CA TYR A 301 15.75 -10.87 -9.92
C TYR A 301 14.35 -11.15 -9.36
N ILE A 302 14.02 -12.42 -9.16
CA ILE A 302 12.75 -12.86 -8.56
C ILE A 302 12.64 -12.38 -7.11
N ASP A 303 13.71 -12.56 -6.32
CA ASP A 303 13.76 -12.15 -4.92
C ASP A 303 13.65 -10.61 -4.78
N TRP A 304 14.16 -9.85 -5.77
CA TRP A 304 13.94 -8.41 -5.84
C TRP A 304 12.47 -8.03 -6.06
N TYR A 305 11.76 -8.69 -6.97
CA TYR A 305 10.40 -8.29 -7.35
C TYR A 305 9.34 -8.45 -6.24
N GLN A 306 9.48 -9.51 -5.41
CA GLN A 306 8.50 -9.90 -4.40
C GLN A 306 8.06 -8.80 -3.40
N PRO A 307 8.96 -7.97 -2.84
CA PRO A 307 8.59 -6.93 -1.86
C PRO A 307 7.99 -5.64 -2.43
N ILE A 308 7.74 -5.53 -3.75
CA ILE A 308 7.17 -4.30 -4.34
C ILE A 308 5.70 -4.13 -3.94
N PRO A 309 5.28 -2.98 -3.38
CA PRO A 309 3.89 -2.73 -3.04
C PRO A 309 2.97 -2.70 -4.27
N ASN A 310 1.84 -3.40 -4.19
CA ASN A 310 0.86 -3.48 -5.28
C ASN A 310 0.11 -2.16 -5.57
N ASN A 311 0.13 -1.20 -4.64
CA ASN A 311 -0.58 0.09 -4.73
C ASN A 311 0.33 1.24 -5.20
N LEU A 312 1.50 0.92 -5.74
CA LEU A 312 2.47 1.91 -6.17
C LEU A 312 1.90 2.89 -7.21
N SER A 313 1.25 2.38 -8.25
CA SER A 313 0.65 3.22 -9.28
C SER A 313 -0.40 4.19 -8.71
N ASP A 314 -1.20 3.74 -7.74
CA ASP A 314 -2.16 4.58 -7.01
C ASP A 314 -1.46 5.70 -6.25
N LEU A 315 -0.37 5.36 -5.55
CA LEU A 315 0.41 6.31 -4.76
C LEU A 315 1.02 7.40 -5.64
N ILE A 316 1.50 7.06 -6.84
CA ILE A 316 2.03 8.03 -7.80
C ILE A 316 0.91 8.94 -8.32
N TYR A 317 -0.26 8.37 -8.61
CA TYR A 317 -1.42 9.11 -9.13
C TYR A 317 -1.91 10.20 -8.18
N VAL A 318 -1.78 10.00 -6.86
CA VAL A 318 -2.08 11.03 -5.84
C VAL A 318 -1.35 12.34 -6.14
N TYR A 319 -0.11 12.26 -6.62
CA TYR A 319 0.75 13.42 -6.86
C TYR A 319 0.89 13.79 -8.34
N GLU A 320 0.72 12.83 -9.24
CA GLU A 320 0.92 12.99 -10.68
C GLU A 320 -0.13 12.19 -11.48
N PRO A 321 -1.38 12.68 -11.59
CA PRO A 321 -2.49 11.96 -12.21
C PRO A 321 -2.27 11.57 -13.68
N THR A 322 -1.38 12.26 -14.39
CA THR A 322 -1.10 12.02 -15.81
C THR A 322 0.08 11.08 -16.04
N ARG A 323 0.84 10.71 -14.99
CA ARG A 323 1.99 9.83 -15.13
C ARG A 323 1.55 8.37 -15.12
N GLN A 324 1.84 7.68 -16.22
CA GLN A 324 1.78 6.22 -16.29
C GLN A 324 3.20 5.70 -16.17
N LEU A 325 3.61 5.29 -14.97
CA LEU A 325 4.76 4.39 -14.88
C LEU A 325 4.37 3.13 -15.66
N THR A 326 5.15 2.80 -16.69
CA THR A 326 4.97 1.55 -17.44
C THR A 326 4.88 0.43 -16.42
N LYS A 327 3.74 -0.28 -16.40
CA LYS A 327 3.50 -1.45 -15.54
C LYS A 327 4.80 -2.23 -15.43
N TYR A 328 5.35 -2.33 -14.23
CA TYR A 328 6.58 -3.06 -13.96
C TYR A 328 6.39 -4.48 -14.46
N ALA A 329 6.85 -4.73 -15.68
CA ALA A 329 6.48 -5.91 -16.41
C ALA A 329 7.25 -7.06 -15.79
N TYR A 330 6.52 -7.96 -15.14
CA TYR A 330 7.02 -9.29 -14.84
C TYR A 330 7.54 -9.90 -16.13
N PRO A 331 8.85 -10.13 -16.30
CA PRO A 331 9.35 -10.68 -17.55
C PRO A 331 8.94 -12.15 -17.56
N LEU A 332 7.85 -12.47 -18.27
CA LEU A 332 7.39 -13.86 -18.52
C LEU A 332 8.57 -14.75 -18.91
N ASN A 333 9.48 -14.18 -19.70
CA ASN A 333 10.69 -14.82 -20.16
C ASN A 333 11.60 -15.28 -19.02
N ILE A 334 11.78 -14.54 -17.92
CA ILE A 334 12.67 -14.95 -16.81
C ILE A 334 12.12 -16.12 -16.03
N MET A 335 10.81 -16.17 -15.80
CA MET A 335 10.21 -17.31 -15.11
C MET A 335 10.18 -18.55 -15.99
N GLU A 336 9.93 -18.38 -17.29
CA GLU A 336 10.06 -19.45 -18.28
C GLU A 336 11.51 -19.95 -18.34
N TRP A 337 12.50 -19.05 -18.36
CA TRP A 337 13.92 -19.39 -18.32
C TRP A 337 14.33 -20.08 -17.01
N TYR A 338 13.82 -19.61 -15.87
CA TYR A 338 14.10 -20.20 -14.55
C TYR A 338 13.53 -21.61 -14.46
N SER A 339 12.28 -21.80 -14.93
CA SER A 339 11.61 -23.11 -15.01
C SER A 339 12.35 -24.06 -15.96
N ASN A 340 12.73 -23.60 -17.16
CA ASN A 340 13.51 -24.39 -18.12
C ASN A 340 14.89 -24.79 -17.55
N SER A 341 15.51 -23.94 -16.72
CA SER A 341 16.77 -24.27 -16.04
C SER A 341 16.62 -25.27 -14.88
N LEU A 342 15.39 -25.48 -14.38
CA LEU A 342 15.05 -26.44 -13.33
C LEU A 342 14.81 -27.85 -13.90
N GLU A 343 14.09 -27.94 -15.02
CA GLU A 343 13.67 -29.21 -15.64
C GLU A 343 14.78 -29.91 -16.44
N ASP A 344 15.78 -29.17 -16.91
CA ASP A 344 16.65 -29.68 -17.97
C ASP A 344 18.06 -30.04 -17.44
N ALA A 345 18.23 -31.28 -16.94
CA ALA A 345 19.55 -31.88 -16.73
C ALA A 345 20.34 -32.04 -18.06
N SER A 346 19.71 -31.76 -19.21
CA SER A 346 20.24 -31.89 -20.58
C SER A 346 20.60 -30.58 -21.28
N ILE A 347 20.48 -29.38 -20.65
CA ILE A 347 21.14 -28.15 -21.15
C ILE A 347 22.66 -28.35 -21.36
N LEU A 348 23.21 -29.39 -20.73
CA LEU A 348 24.60 -29.86 -20.87
C LEU A 348 24.89 -30.64 -22.17
N LYS A 349 23.91 -30.98 -23.02
CA LYS A 349 24.16 -31.74 -24.26
C LYS A 349 24.38 -30.87 -25.50
N ASP A 350 23.92 -29.62 -25.50
CA ASP A 350 24.13 -28.66 -26.60
C ASP A 350 24.64 -27.31 -26.06
N GLN A 351 25.97 -27.15 -26.03
CA GLN A 351 26.64 -25.89 -25.66
C GLN A 351 26.09 -24.67 -26.42
N VAL A 352 25.54 -24.88 -27.63
CA VAL A 352 24.92 -23.85 -28.48
C VAL A 352 23.65 -23.25 -27.85
N GLN A 353 22.80 -24.08 -27.24
CA GLN A 353 21.55 -23.61 -26.62
C GLN A 353 21.82 -22.83 -25.33
N GLY A 354 22.75 -23.31 -24.49
CA GLY A 354 23.17 -22.58 -23.28
C GLY A 354 23.76 -21.21 -23.59
N VAL A 355 24.57 -21.10 -24.66
CA VAL A 355 25.11 -19.82 -25.14
C VAL A 355 24.01 -18.89 -25.66
N SER A 356 23.01 -19.42 -26.38
CA SER A 356 21.86 -18.63 -26.84
C SER A 356 21.04 -18.05 -25.68
N MET A 357 20.76 -18.86 -24.67
CA MET A 357 20.03 -18.44 -23.47
C MET A 357 20.78 -17.39 -22.66
N LEU A 358 22.09 -17.56 -22.48
CA LEU A 358 22.94 -16.55 -21.84
C LEU A 358 22.93 -15.22 -22.59
N LYS A 359 22.98 -15.23 -23.93
CA LYS A 359 22.86 -14.00 -24.73
C LYS A 359 21.51 -13.31 -24.54
N GLN A 360 20.41 -14.07 -24.48
CA GLN A 360 19.08 -13.50 -24.22
C GLN A 360 18.98 -12.90 -22.81
N LEU A 361 19.51 -13.57 -21.79
CA LEU A 361 19.59 -13.05 -20.42
C LEU A 361 20.48 -11.80 -20.35
N GLN A 362 21.60 -11.79 -21.06
CA GLN A 362 22.49 -10.63 -21.17
C GLN A 362 21.75 -9.42 -21.74
N THR A 363 21.04 -9.60 -22.86
CA THR A 363 20.21 -8.56 -23.47
C THR A 363 19.14 -8.08 -22.49
N PHE A 364 18.41 -9.01 -21.86
CA PHE A 364 17.39 -8.67 -20.87
C PHE A 364 17.94 -7.83 -19.72
N TYR A 365 19.00 -8.28 -19.03
CA TYR A 365 19.54 -7.55 -17.88
C TYR A 365 20.17 -6.22 -18.29
N SER A 366 20.76 -6.14 -19.48
CA SER A 366 21.29 -4.87 -20.01
C SER A 366 20.17 -3.86 -20.27
N GLU A 367 19.08 -4.28 -20.93
CA GLU A 367 17.91 -3.43 -21.14
C GLU A 367 17.24 -3.04 -19.82
N ARG A 368 17.15 -3.99 -18.88
CA ARG A 368 16.54 -3.73 -17.58
C ARG A 368 17.35 -2.72 -16.78
N ALA A 369 18.68 -2.85 -16.74
CA ALA A 369 19.54 -1.87 -16.10
C ALA A 369 19.29 -0.44 -16.65
N SER A 370 19.11 -0.28 -17.96
CA SER A 370 18.76 1.01 -18.56
C SER A 370 17.37 1.50 -18.17
N LYS A 371 16.34 0.63 -18.19
CA LYS A 371 14.96 0.99 -17.80
C LYS A 371 14.85 1.36 -16.32
N THR A 372 15.50 0.62 -15.43
CA THR A 372 15.52 0.89 -14.00
C THR A 372 16.08 2.28 -13.69
N ILE A 373 17.05 2.78 -14.47
CA ILE A 373 17.55 4.16 -14.29
C ILE A 373 16.45 5.20 -14.56
N ALA A 374 15.70 5.04 -15.66
CA ALA A 374 14.61 5.95 -16.01
C ALA A 374 13.47 5.90 -14.98
N GLU A 375 13.01 4.69 -14.62
CA GLU A 375 11.96 4.50 -13.61
C GLU A 375 12.39 5.03 -12.24
N ARG A 376 13.64 4.77 -11.82
CA ARG A 376 14.18 5.30 -10.57
C ARG A 376 14.24 6.82 -10.60
N LYS A 377 14.59 7.43 -11.74
CA LYS A 377 14.59 8.88 -11.89
C LYS A 377 13.20 9.45 -11.62
N GLU A 378 12.14 8.82 -12.14
CA GLU A 378 10.76 9.26 -11.87
C GLU A 378 10.39 9.19 -10.38
N ILE A 379 10.79 8.11 -9.69
CA ILE A 379 10.58 7.96 -8.24
C ILE A 379 11.39 9.03 -7.47
N VAL A 380 12.65 9.26 -7.87
CA VAL A 380 13.51 10.28 -7.28
C VAL A 380 12.96 11.68 -7.50
N ASP A 381 12.38 11.96 -8.67
CA ASP A 381 11.74 13.24 -8.97
C ASP A 381 10.53 13.47 -8.05
N LEU A 382 9.75 12.42 -7.75
CA LEU A 382 8.67 12.49 -6.75
C LEU A 382 9.20 12.72 -5.33
N VAL A 383 10.25 12.00 -4.93
CA VAL A 383 10.93 12.23 -3.64
C VAL A 383 11.36 13.69 -3.55
N ASN A 384 12.07 14.19 -4.57
CA ASN A 384 12.56 15.56 -4.62
C ASN A 384 11.43 16.59 -4.60
N ALA A 385 10.34 16.33 -5.33
CA ALA A 385 9.16 17.19 -5.33
C ALA A 385 8.51 17.28 -3.95
N LEU A 386 8.53 16.19 -3.16
CA LEU A 386 7.92 16.13 -1.82
C LEU A 386 8.89 16.46 -0.68
N LEU A 387 10.21 16.54 -0.92
CA LEU A 387 11.21 16.92 0.08
C LEU A 387 10.86 18.19 0.89
N PRO A 388 10.27 19.26 0.30
CA PRO A 388 9.87 20.44 1.07
C PRO A 388 8.90 20.15 2.23
N THR A 389 8.17 19.04 2.18
CA THR A 389 7.29 18.59 3.26
C THR A 389 8.05 18.38 4.57
N LYS A 390 9.31 17.91 4.51
CA LYS A 390 10.12 17.67 5.72
C LYS A 390 10.30 18.93 6.56
N ALA A 391 10.60 20.06 5.91
CA ALA A 391 10.76 21.34 6.61
C ALA A 391 9.45 21.81 7.23
N ILE A 392 8.31 21.58 6.56
CA ILE A 392 6.99 21.91 7.08
C ILE A 392 6.65 21.00 8.28
N ASP A 393 6.97 19.71 8.19
CA ASP A 393 6.79 18.73 9.26
C ASP A 393 7.62 19.09 10.50
N GLU A 394 8.90 19.40 10.32
CA GLU A 394 9.79 19.85 11.40
C GLU A 394 9.30 21.15 12.05
N GLN A 395 8.84 22.12 11.25
CA GLN A 395 8.24 23.36 11.74
C GLN A 395 7.00 23.07 12.60
N LEU A 396 6.10 22.20 12.14
CA LEU A 396 4.88 21.82 12.85
C LEU A 396 5.18 21.05 14.13
N LYS A 397 6.08 20.06 14.08
CA LYS A 397 6.50 19.29 15.26
C LYS A 397 7.12 20.19 16.33
N THR A 398 7.99 21.12 15.91
CA THR A 398 8.60 22.10 16.83
C THR A 398 7.54 23.01 17.44
N TYR A 399 6.66 23.58 16.61
CA TYR A 399 5.62 24.48 17.09
C TYR A 399 4.65 23.77 18.05
N LEU A 400 4.10 22.62 17.65
CA LEU A 400 3.12 21.87 18.44
C LEU A 400 3.73 21.28 19.72
N GLY A 401 4.96 20.76 19.64
CA GLY A 401 5.70 20.26 20.79
C GLY A 401 6.10 21.34 21.80
N GLY A 402 6.17 22.61 21.36
CA GLY A 402 6.43 23.76 22.23
C GLY A 402 5.19 24.30 22.97
N LEU A 403 3.99 23.80 22.67
CA LEU A 403 2.77 24.28 23.32
C LEU A 403 2.59 23.60 24.69
N SER A 404 2.76 24.35 25.78
CA SER A 404 2.61 23.83 27.14
C SER A 404 1.17 23.77 27.66
N TRP A 405 0.24 24.47 27.02
CA TRP A 405 -1.14 24.60 27.48
C TRP A 405 -2.09 23.53 26.92
N LEU A 406 -1.62 22.75 25.95
CA LEU A 406 -2.33 21.61 25.36
C LEU A 406 -1.41 20.40 25.31
N LYS A 407 -1.99 19.22 25.13
CA LYS A 407 -1.21 18.00 24.89
C LYS A 407 -1.06 17.78 23.38
N TRP A 408 0.15 17.53 22.91
CA TRP A 408 0.37 17.04 21.55
C TRP A 408 0.94 15.62 21.60
N THR A 409 0.47 14.75 20.72
CA THR A 409 0.98 13.37 20.59
C THR A 409 1.21 13.09 19.11
N SER A 410 2.41 12.65 18.74
CA SER A 410 2.68 12.24 17.37
C SER A 410 1.84 11.00 17.02
N LYS A 411 1.31 10.92 15.80
CA LYS A 411 0.84 9.64 15.26
C LYS A 411 2.11 8.82 15.01
N GLN A 412 2.42 7.88 15.90
CA GLN A 412 3.53 6.95 15.64
C GLN A 412 3.23 6.21 14.32
N GLU A 413 4.20 6.20 13.40
CA GLU A 413 4.26 5.15 12.37
C GLU A 413 4.34 3.82 13.12
N LYS A 414 3.23 3.10 13.22
CA LYS A 414 3.18 1.72 13.71
C LYS A 414 2.96 0.77 12.56
#